data_AF-A0A0S8A344-F1
#
_entry.id   AF-A0A0S8A344-F1
#
_cell.length_a   1.000
_cell.length_b   1.000
_cell.length_c   1.000
_cell.angle_alpha   90.00
_cell.angle_beta   90.00
_cell.angle_gamma   90.00
#
_symmetry.space_group_name_H-M   'P 1'
#
loop_
_entity.id
_entity.type
_entity.pdbx_description
1 polymer ?
#
loop_
_entity_poly.entity_id
_entity_poly.type
_entity_poly.pdbx_seq_one_letter_code
_entity_poly.pdbx_strand_id
1 'polypeptide(L)'
;SYFDPGSIDYAAFDEQPYRTYNVGPNAMLVGFQATEFHFNPNDKKVDIIHFPDSPKLQVINKVKLTNGSCGAWQKRLSLDTQQVNGTLQVIFNGRYARACDKRTLYRRVAGAQDHYQHFFLPLWQQVGGSLDGEVINGAFPDNGNPVLEESSISLAEAVRLINKFSNNVMTRQVLLSLGAQVYGPPGTTVKGIAAVKAWLVDNKLDGPGLQLDNGAGLSRDTRITASQLGQLLLYIYQRTH
;
A
#
# COMPACT_ATOMS: atom_id res chain seq x y z
N SER A 1 15.46 -5.73 -5.22
CA SER A 1 16.74 -5.06 -4.93
C SER A 1 16.69 -3.53 -5.07
N TYR A 2 15.78 -2.95 -5.85
CA TYR A 2 15.77 -1.50 -6.09
C TYR A 2 15.43 -0.64 -4.86
N PHE A 3 14.61 -1.17 -3.94
CA PHE A 3 14.26 -0.52 -2.67
C PHE A 3 14.70 -1.37 -1.48
N ASP A 4 15.07 -0.66 -0.40
CA ASP A 4 15.19 -1.18 0.95
C ASP A 4 14.36 -0.28 1.88
N PRO A 5 13.10 -0.67 2.15
CA PRO A 5 12.22 0.12 3.00
C PRO A 5 12.52 -0.05 4.50
N GLY A 6 13.46 -0.93 4.88
CA GLY A 6 13.68 -1.36 6.25
C GLY A 6 12.49 -2.14 6.82
N SER A 7 12.53 -2.38 8.14
CA SER A 7 11.38 -2.93 8.86
C SER A 7 10.29 -1.88 8.98
N ILE A 8 9.04 -2.28 8.74
CA ILE A 8 7.86 -1.39 8.85
C ILE A 8 6.92 -1.99 9.89
N ASP A 9 6.68 -1.25 10.96
CA ASP A 9 5.55 -1.49 11.84
C ASP A 9 4.28 -0.85 11.24
N TYR A 10 3.42 -1.71 10.71
CA TYR A 10 2.16 -1.30 10.07
C TYR A 10 1.10 -0.82 11.06
N ALA A 11 1.29 -1.05 12.36
CA ALA A 11 0.39 -0.64 13.43
C ALA A 11 0.82 0.67 14.11
N ALA A 12 2.05 1.14 13.90
CA ALA A 12 2.64 2.26 14.64
C ALA A 12 1.85 3.57 14.60
N PHE A 13 1.05 3.82 13.56
CA PHE A 13 0.27 5.06 13.42
C PHE A 13 -1.01 5.08 14.27
N ASP A 14 -1.80 4.00 14.17
CA ASP A 14 -3.18 3.94 14.64
C ASP A 14 -3.66 2.54 15.07
N GLU A 15 -2.73 1.59 15.24
CA GLU A 15 -3.01 0.19 15.59
C GLU A 15 -3.89 -0.55 14.56
N GLN A 16 -3.90 -0.08 13.30
CA GLN A 16 -4.67 -0.70 12.21
C GLN A 16 -3.76 -1.30 11.11
N PRO A 17 -3.02 -2.38 11.39
CA PRO A 17 -2.00 -2.91 10.47
C PRO A 17 -2.56 -3.43 9.13
N TYR A 18 -3.85 -3.76 9.09
CA TYR A 18 -4.52 -4.27 7.89
C TYR A 18 -5.09 -3.17 6.98
N ARG A 19 -5.04 -1.90 7.38
CA ARG A 19 -5.54 -0.79 6.57
C ARG A 19 -4.60 -0.53 5.40
N THR A 20 -5.16 -0.37 4.21
CA THR A 20 -4.37 -0.16 2.99
C THR A 20 -3.58 1.14 2.99
N TYR A 21 -4.01 2.16 3.74
CA TYR A 21 -3.24 3.39 3.91
C TYR A 21 -1.96 3.21 4.74
N ASN A 22 -1.82 2.10 5.48
CA ASN A 22 -0.60 1.76 6.23
C ASN A 22 0.39 0.92 5.39
N VAL A 23 0.04 0.52 4.15
CA VAL A 23 0.94 -0.24 3.27
C VAL A 23 2.27 0.51 3.07
N GLY A 24 3.36 -0.27 3.11
CA GLY A 24 4.71 0.20 2.93
C GLY A 24 5.14 0.21 1.47
N PRO A 25 6.15 1.03 1.10
CA PRO A 25 6.74 0.97 -0.22
C PRO A 25 7.44 -0.39 -0.41
N ASN A 26 7.40 -0.89 -1.63
CA ASN A 26 8.07 -2.14 -2.01
C ASN A 26 8.43 -2.07 -3.50
N ALA A 27 9.63 -2.54 -3.87
CA ALA A 27 10.05 -2.55 -5.27
C ALA A 27 9.16 -3.44 -6.15
N MET A 28 8.53 -4.46 -5.55
CA MET A 28 7.56 -5.35 -6.18
C MET A 28 6.17 -5.16 -5.55
N LEU A 29 5.53 -4.03 -5.85
CA LEU A 29 4.19 -3.72 -5.35
C LEU A 29 3.13 -4.01 -6.42
N VAL A 30 2.38 -5.09 -6.25
CA VAL A 30 1.22 -5.42 -7.10
C VAL A 30 -0.07 -5.07 -6.36
N GLY A 31 -1.06 -4.51 -7.07
CA GLY A 31 -2.39 -4.26 -6.51
C GLY A 31 -2.41 -3.37 -5.26
N PHE A 32 -1.42 -2.49 -5.07
CA PHE A 32 -1.22 -1.71 -3.84
C PHE A 32 -1.11 -2.57 -2.55
N GLN A 33 -0.74 -3.85 -2.67
CA GLN A 33 -0.78 -4.83 -1.58
C GLN A 33 -2.18 -4.92 -0.92
N ALA A 34 -3.23 -4.62 -1.68
CA ALA A 34 -4.60 -4.58 -1.23
C ALA A 34 -5.37 -5.79 -1.78
N THR A 35 -5.91 -6.61 -0.88
CA THR A 35 -6.88 -7.64 -1.24
C THR A 35 -8.27 -7.07 -1.10
N GLU A 36 -9.10 -7.31 -2.11
CA GLU A 36 -10.50 -6.91 -2.11
C GLU A 36 -11.36 -8.01 -1.47
N PHE A 37 -12.26 -7.65 -0.57
CA PHE A 37 -13.23 -8.55 0.04
C PHE A 37 -14.65 -8.04 -0.21
N HIS A 38 -15.48 -8.86 -0.83
CA HIS A 38 -16.89 -8.56 -1.09
C HIS A 38 -17.77 -9.25 -0.06
N PHE A 39 -18.52 -8.44 0.69
CA PHE A 39 -19.51 -8.86 1.66
C PHE A 39 -20.87 -8.89 0.98
N ASN A 40 -21.44 -10.08 0.84
CA ASN A 40 -22.70 -10.33 0.14
C ASN A 40 -23.71 -10.95 1.11
N PRO A 41 -24.59 -10.16 1.75
CA PRO A 41 -25.62 -10.70 2.63
C PRO A 41 -26.68 -11.49 1.84
N ASN A 42 -27.08 -12.65 2.37
CA ASN A 42 -28.24 -13.42 1.95
C ASN A 42 -29.23 -13.56 3.14
N ASP A 43 -30.28 -14.37 3.01
CA ASP A 43 -31.30 -14.50 4.06
C ASP A 43 -30.75 -15.00 5.40
N LYS A 44 -29.72 -15.85 5.40
CA LYS A 44 -29.21 -16.54 6.59
C LYS A 44 -27.86 -16.02 7.11
N LYS A 45 -26.97 -15.58 6.21
CA LYS A 45 -25.59 -15.19 6.53
C LYS A 45 -25.09 -14.07 5.60
N VAL A 46 -23.91 -13.55 5.90
CA VAL A 46 -23.13 -12.76 4.95
C VAL A 46 -22.06 -13.66 4.37
N ASP A 47 -22.00 -13.79 3.04
CA ASP A 47 -20.90 -14.44 2.36
C ASP A 47 -19.77 -13.43 2.15
N ILE A 48 -18.53 -13.88 2.33
CA ILE A 48 -17.34 -13.05 2.14
C ILE A 48 -16.45 -13.79 1.16
N ILE A 49 -16.26 -13.17 -0.01
CA ILE A 49 -15.35 -13.66 -1.06
C ILE A 49 -14.27 -12.63 -1.30
N HIS A 50 -13.11 -13.05 -1.80
CA HIS A 50 -12.00 -12.15 -2.10
C HIS A 50 -11.71 -12.09 -3.60
N PHE A 51 -11.10 -11.00 -4.02
CA PHE A 51 -10.55 -10.85 -5.36
C PHE A 51 -9.04 -10.53 -5.29
N PRO A 52 -8.22 -11.17 -6.16
CA PRO A 52 -8.59 -12.27 -7.06
C PRO A 52 -8.86 -13.58 -6.30
N ASP A 53 -9.70 -14.45 -6.85
CA ASP A 53 -9.87 -15.80 -6.30
C ASP A 53 -8.52 -16.53 -6.36
N SER A 54 -8.15 -17.21 -5.26
CA SER A 54 -6.80 -17.72 -5.08
C SER A 54 -6.79 -18.97 -4.20
N PRO A 55 -6.15 -20.07 -4.62
CA PRO A 55 -6.01 -21.25 -3.78
C PRO A 55 -5.04 -21.04 -2.61
N LYS A 56 -4.27 -19.94 -2.60
CA LYS A 56 -3.30 -19.59 -1.54
C LYS A 56 -3.88 -18.67 -0.47
N LEU A 57 -5.14 -18.25 -0.62
CA LEU A 57 -5.85 -17.42 0.35
C LEU A 57 -7.21 -18.03 0.68
N GLN A 58 -7.48 -18.22 1.96
CA GLN A 58 -8.75 -18.75 2.45
C GLN A 58 -9.43 -17.75 3.39
N VAL A 59 -10.71 -17.46 3.14
CA VAL A 59 -11.52 -16.66 4.06
C VAL A 59 -12.17 -17.54 5.11
N ILE A 60 -11.88 -17.27 6.38
CA ILE A 60 -12.56 -17.89 7.53
C ILE A 60 -13.62 -16.92 8.03
N ASN A 61 -14.86 -17.14 7.60
CA ASN A 61 -15.97 -16.25 7.89
C ASN A 61 -16.70 -16.63 9.20
N LYS A 62 -16.48 -15.85 10.26
CA LYS A 62 -17.15 -15.96 11.56
C LYS A 62 -18.11 -14.78 11.81
N VAL A 63 -18.47 -14.04 10.75
CA VAL A 63 -19.32 -12.85 10.84
C VAL A 63 -20.78 -13.26 10.96
N LYS A 64 -21.48 -12.70 11.95
CA LYS A 64 -22.92 -12.92 12.14
C LYS A 64 -23.72 -11.86 11.40
N LEU A 65 -24.67 -12.30 10.57
CA LEU A 65 -25.64 -11.39 9.96
C LEU A 65 -26.65 -10.95 11.03
N THR A 66 -26.90 -9.64 11.12
CA THR A 66 -27.81 -9.05 12.11
C THR A 66 -28.79 -8.09 11.44
N ASN A 67 -29.86 -7.76 12.15
CA ASN A 67 -30.71 -6.62 11.80
C ASN A 67 -30.10 -5.32 12.36
N GLY A 68 -30.59 -4.16 11.90
CA GLY A 68 -30.13 -2.83 12.32
C GLY A 68 -29.58 -1.99 11.18
N SER A 69 -29.13 -0.77 11.49
CA SER A 69 -28.62 0.17 10.51
C SER A 69 -27.20 -0.18 10.04
N CYS A 70 -26.87 0.16 8.79
CA CYS A 70 -25.53 -0.10 8.29
C CYS A 70 -24.47 0.75 8.99
N GLY A 71 -24.63 2.07 9.06
CA GLY A 71 -23.71 2.97 9.78
C GLY A 71 -22.21 2.66 9.54
N ALA A 72 -21.40 2.80 10.59
CA ALA A 72 -19.97 2.50 10.58
C ALA A 72 -19.68 0.98 10.63
N TRP A 73 -20.19 0.23 9.66
CA TRP A 73 -20.16 -1.24 9.63
C TRP A 73 -18.77 -1.85 9.79
N GLN A 74 -17.74 -1.22 9.22
CA GLN A 74 -16.35 -1.69 9.32
C GLN A 74 -15.85 -1.73 10.77
N LYS A 75 -16.36 -0.85 11.66
CA LYS A 75 -15.97 -0.82 13.08
C LYS A 75 -16.53 -2.00 13.88
N ARG A 76 -17.51 -2.73 13.33
CA ARG A 76 -18.13 -3.91 13.95
C ARG A 76 -17.52 -5.22 13.44
N LEU A 77 -16.48 -5.13 12.65
CA LEU A 77 -15.71 -6.24 12.13
C LEU A 77 -14.31 -6.21 12.73
N SER A 78 -13.76 -7.38 13.01
CA SER A 78 -12.32 -7.56 13.22
C SER A 78 -11.77 -8.52 12.18
N LEU A 79 -10.49 -8.36 11.87
CA LEU A 79 -9.73 -9.15 10.92
C LEU A 79 -8.47 -9.64 11.61
N ASP A 80 -8.18 -10.92 11.44
CA ASP A 80 -6.91 -11.54 11.81
C ASP A 80 -6.36 -12.36 10.64
N THR A 81 -5.05 -12.63 10.63
CA THR A 81 -4.38 -13.40 9.58
C THR A 81 -3.43 -14.42 10.18
N GLN A 82 -3.50 -15.66 9.70
CA GLN A 82 -2.57 -16.72 10.09
C GLN A 82 -2.14 -17.54 8.88
N GLN A 83 -0.90 -18.03 8.89
CA GLN A 83 -0.41 -18.96 7.88
C GLN A 83 -0.64 -20.40 8.35
N VAL A 84 -1.34 -21.21 7.55
CA VAL A 84 -1.63 -22.62 7.85
C VAL A 84 -1.29 -23.45 6.62
N ASN A 85 -0.29 -24.34 6.73
CA ASN A 85 0.14 -25.24 5.66
C ASN A 85 0.38 -24.51 4.31
N GLY A 86 1.02 -23.33 4.35
CA GLY A 86 1.30 -22.53 3.15
C GLY A 86 0.09 -21.84 2.52
N THR A 87 -1.05 -21.78 3.23
CA THR A 87 -2.25 -21.02 2.85
C THR A 87 -2.49 -19.91 3.85
N LEU A 88 -2.68 -18.69 3.35
CA LEU A 88 -3.02 -17.54 4.18
C LEU A 88 -4.50 -17.61 4.55
N GLN A 89 -4.80 -17.76 5.83
CA GLN A 89 -6.16 -17.65 6.33
C GLN A 89 -6.46 -16.23 6.78
N VAL A 90 -7.49 -15.62 6.20
CA VAL A 90 -8.02 -14.31 6.59
C VAL A 90 -9.30 -14.52 7.38
N ILE A 91 -9.27 -14.22 8.67
CA ILE A 91 -10.34 -14.53 9.61
C ILE A 91 -11.15 -13.27 9.87
N PHE A 92 -12.41 -13.25 9.43
CA PHE A 92 -13.35 -12.17 9.74
C PHE A 92 -14.25 -12.54 10.91
N ASN A 93 -14.31 -11.70 11.94
CA ASN A 93 -15.25 -11.83 13.06
C ASN A 93 -16.14 -10.59 13.17
N GLY A 94 -17.25 -10.72 13.91
CA GLY A 94 -18.08 -9.59 14.29
C GLY A 94 -19.50 -9.66 13.75
N ARG A 95 -20.10 -8.51 13.46
CA ARG A 95 -21.51 -8.39 13.06
C ARG A 95 -21.66 -7.57 11.78
N TYR A 96 -22.50 -8.04 10.88
CA TYR A 96 -22.83 -7.37 9.62
C TYR A 96 -24.33 -7.13 9.54
N ALA A 97 -24.76 -5.89 9.40
CA ALA A 97 -26.18 -5.57 9.34
C ALA A 97 -26.73 -5.83 7.93
N ARG A 98 -27.91 -6.45 7.81
CA ARG A 98 -28.57 -6.68 6.51
C ARG A 98 -28.76 -5.40 5.71
N ALA A 99 -29.05 -4.29 6.39
CA ALA A 99 -29.19 -2.97 5.78
C ALA A 99 -27.89 -2.41 5.14
N CYS A 100 -26.74 -3.08 5.32
CA CYS A 100 -25.53 -2.71 4.60
C CYS A 100 -25.57 -3.05 3.13
N ASP A 101 -26.41 -4.02 2.73
CA ASP A 101 -26.39 -4.60 1.38
C ASP A 101 -24.97 -5.07 1.01
N LYS A 102 -24.67 -5.23 -0.28
CA LYS A 102 -23.33 -5.57 -0.76
C LYS A 102 -22.34 -4.45 -0.45
N ARG A 103 -21.19 -4.81 0.10
CA ARG A 103 -20.07 -3.87 0.34
C ARG A 103 -18.74 -4.49 0.00
N THR A 104 -17.80 -3.63 -0.37
CA THR A 104 -16.41 -3.98 -0.59
C THR A 104 -15.54 -3.47 0.55
N LEU A 105 -14.53 -4.26 0.94
CA LEU A 105 -13.49 -3.91 1.88
C LEU A 105 -12.11 -4.20 1.31
N TYR A 106 -11.23 -3.22 1.30
CA TYR A 106 -9.82 -3.42 0.92
C TYR A 106 -8.95 -3.57 2.17
N ARG A 107 -8.11 -4.61 2.21
CA ARG A 107 -7.20 -4.87 3.33
C ARG A 107 -5.84 -5.38 2.87
N ARG A 108 -4.80 -4.95 3.58
CA ARG A 108 -3.45 -5.54 3.51
C ARG A 108 -3.43 -6.76 4.41
N VAL A 109 -3.54 -7.96 3.85
CA VAL A 109 -3.61 -9.21 4.63
C VAL A 109 -2.34 -10.04 4.60
N ALA A 110 -1.36 -9.64 3.79
CA ALA A 110 -0.13 -10.39 3.57
C ALA A 110 1.07 -9.44 3.45
N GLY A 111 2.28 -9.96 3.63
CA GLY A 111 3.53 -9.30 3.18
C GLY A 111 3.61 -9.23 1.65
N ALA A 112 4.52 -8.43 1.09
CA ALA A 112 4.58 -8.22 -0.37
C ALA A 112 4.81 -9.51 -1.17
N GLN A 113 5.68 -10.41 -0.69
CA GLN A 113 5.95 -11.69 -1.35
C GLN A 113 4.73 -12.62 -1.35
N ASP A 114 4.10 -12.82 -0.18
CA ASP A 114 2.88 -13.61 -0.06
C ASP A 114 1.73 -12.99 -0.88
N HIS A 115 1.67 -11.65 -0.91
CA HIS A 115 0.70 -10.92 -1.71
C HIS A 115 0.86 -11.19 -3.20
N TYR A 116 2.09 -11.20 -3.70
CA TYR A 116 2.35 -11.58 -5.09
C TYR A 116 1.80 -12.97 -5.42
N GLN A 117 2.04 -13.95 -4.54
CA GLN A 117 1.57 -15.32 -4.76
C GLN A 117 0.04 -15.44 -4.77
N HIS A 118 -0.66 -14.75 -3.86
CA HIS A 118 -2.12 -14.87 -3.79
C HIS A 118 -2.87 -13.86 -4.67
N PHE A 119 -2.20 -12.85 -5.23
CA PHE A 119 -2.81 -11.81 -6.08
C PHE A 119 -2.38 -11.91 -7.54
N PHE A 120 -1.07 -11.91 -7.81
CA PHE A 120 -0.58 -11.93 -9.19
C PHE A 120 -0.73 -13.30 -9.85
N LEU A 121 -0.30 -14.38 -9.19
CA LEU A 121 -0.31 -15.71 -9.81
C LEU A 121 -1.71 -16.18 -10.25
N PRO A 122 -2.80 -15.97 -9.49
CA PRO A 122 -4.13 -16.35 -9.96
C PRO A 122 -4.56 -15.55 -11.20
N LEU A 123 -4.22 -14.26 -11.29
CA LEU A 123 -4.49 -13.45 -12.48
C LEU A 123 -3.67 -13.92 -13.69
N TRP A 124 -2.39 -14.26 -13.46
CA TRP A 124 -1.51 -14.84 -14.48
C TRP A 124 -2.08 -16.16 -15.03
N GLN A 125 -2.58 -17.03 -14.15
CA GLN A 125 -3.23 -18.28 -14.53
C GLN A 125 -4.51 -18.05 -15.36
N GLN A 126 -5.32 -17.06 -15.00
CA GLN A 126 -6.55 -16.73 -15.74
C GLN A 126 -6.28 -16.29 -17.19
N VAL A 127 -5.11 -15.71 -17.46
CA VAL A 127 -4.70 -15.32 -18.82
C VAL A 127 -3.87 -16.40 -19.54
N GLY A 128 -3.86 -17.63 -19.02
CA GLY A 128 -3.19 -18.79 -19.63
C GLY A 128 -1.74 -19.01 -19.19
N GLY A 129 -1.26 -18.22 -18.23
CA GLY A 129 0.06 -18.39 -17.65
C GLY A 129 0.18 -19.62 -16.73
N SER A 130 1.37 -20.19 -16.63
CA SER A 130 1.68 -21.25 -15.67
C SER A 130 3.01 -20.98 -14.95
N LEU A 131 3.19 -21.63 -13.80
CA LEU A 131 4.43 -21.61 -13.03
C LEU A 131 4.68 -23.05 -12.55
N ASP A 132 5.80 -23.63 -12.99
CA ASP A 132 6.29 -24.94 -12.54
C ASP A 132 7.51 -24.73 -11.66
N GLY A 133 7.29 -24.27 -10.43
CA GLY A 133 8.33 -23.90 -9.48
C GLY A 133 7.82 -23.10 -8.29
N GLU A 134 8.76 -22.62 -7.47
CA GLU A 134 8.47 -21.82 -6.28
C GLU A 134 8.78 -20.34 -6.48
N VAL A 135 7.98 -19.48 -5.85
CA VAL A 135 8.23 -18.03 -5.84
C VAL A 135 9.19 -17.69 -4.70
N ILE A 136 10.40 -17.28 -5.08
CA ILE A 136 11.45 -16.84 -4.15
C ILE A 136 11.70 -15.34 -4.27
N ASN A 137 12.20 -14.73 -3.19
CA ASN A 137 12.76 -13.38 -3.26
C ASN A 137 14.13 -13.45 -3.94
N GLY A 138 14.39 -12.55 -4.88
CA GLY A 138 15.67 -12.47 -5.58
C GLY A 138 15.94 -11.07 -6.14
N ALA A 139 17.18 -10.87 -6.57
CA ALA A 139 17.55 -9.74 -7.42
C ALA A 139 17.49 -10.18 -8.89
N PHE A 140 17.22 -9.23 -9.78
CA PHE A 140 17.36 -9.48 -11.22
C PHE A 140 18.84 -9.79 -11.53
N PRO A 141 19.15 -10.86 -12.27
CA PRO A 141 20.54 -11.22 -12.59
C PRO A 141 21.21 -10.17 -13.48
N ASP A 142 22.52 -9.91 -13.28
CA ASP A 142 23.28 -8.93 -14.07
C ASP A 142 23.31 -9.25 -15.57
N ASN A 143 23.24 -10.54 -15.92
CA ASN A 143 23.17 -11.05 -17.28
C ASN A 143 21.75 -11.51 -17.69
N GLY A 144 20.73 -11.07 -16.96
CA GLY A 144 19.33 -11.36 -17.27
C GLY A 144 18.86 -10.63 -18.52
N ASN A 145 18.13 -11.31 -19.39
CA ASN A 145 17.47 -10.69 -20.55
C ASN A 145 16.00 -10.43 -20.19
N PRO A 146 15.53 -9.18 -20.11
CA PRO A 146 14.14 -8.89 -19.83
C PRO A 146 13.24 -9.38 -20.97
N VAL A 147 12.17 -10.08 -20.62
CA VAL A 147 11.18 -10.59 -21.61
C VAL A 147 10.09 -9.55 -21.87
N LEU A 148 9.77 -8.73 -20.87
CA LEU A 148 8.78 -7.68 -20.93
C LEU A 148 9.25 -6.50 -20.08
N GLU A 149 9.08 -5.30 -20.60
CA GLU A 149 9.27 -4.06 -19.89
C GLU A 149 8.03 -3.20 -20.10
N GLU A 150 7.46 -2.71 -19.00
CA GLU A 150 6.27 -1.86 -19.02
C GLU A 150 6.55 -0.59 -18.22
N SER A 151 6.34 0.55 -18.88
CA SER A 151 6.48 1.85 -18.23
C SER A 151 5.23 2.19 -17.44
N SER A 152 5.41 2.78 -16.26
CA SER A 152 4.29 3.36 -15.52
C SER A 152 3.77 4.63 -16.19
N ILE A 153 2.67 5.15 -15.65
CA ILE A 153 2.25 6.54 -15.90
C ILE A 153 3.39 7.52 -15.60
N SER A 154 3.34 8.70 -16.21
CA SER A 154 4.34 9.74 -15.96
C SER A 154 4.37 10.15 -14.48
N LEU A 155 5.54 10.62 -14.01
CA LEU A 155 5.68 11.12 -12.64
C LEU A 155 4.69 12.25 -12.34
N ALA A 156 4.42 13.14 -13.30
CA ALA A 156 3.44 14.22 -13.14
C ALA A 156 2.03 13.68 -12.86
N GLU A 157 1.61 12.66 -13.59
CA GLU A 157 0.31 12.01 -13.38
C GLU A 157 0.26 11.24 -12.05
N ALA A 158 1.35 10.56 -11.69
CA ALA A 158 1.47 9.90 -10.39
C ALA A 158 1.35 10.90 -9.22
N VAL A 159 2.02 12.05 -9.30
CA VAL A 159 1.91 13.14 -8.30
C VAL A 159 0.50 13.70 -8.23
N ARG A 160 -0.18 13.87 -9.39
CA ARG A 160 -1.58 14.30 -9.42
C ARG A 160 -2.48 13.32 -8.67
N LEU A 161 -2.32 12.02 -8.90
CA LEU A 161 -3.09 10.97 -8.23
C LEU A 161 -2.77 10.86 -6.73
N ILE A 162 -1.48 10.99 -6.36
CA ILE A 162 -1.04 11.09 -4.96
C ILE A 162 -1.81 12.20 -4.25
N ASN A 163 -1.79 13.41 -4.80
CA ASN A 163 -2.43 14.57 -4.18
C ASN A 163 -3.96 14.44 -4.17
N LYS A 164 -4.57 13.95 -5.26
CA LYS A 164 -6.02 13.83 -5.37
C LYS A 164 -6.62 12.82 -4.39
N PHE A 165 -5.91 11.71 -4.16
CA PHE A 165 -6.38 10.62 -3.31
C PHE A 165 -5.66 10.53 -1.96
N SER A 166 -4.72 11.44 -1.68
CA SER A 166 -3.83 11.42 -0.52
C SER A 166 -3.18 10.03 -0.33
N ASN A 167 -2.60 9.49 -1.42
CA ASN A 167 -2.17 8.09 -1.46
C ASN A 167 -0.79 7.88 -0.83
N ASN A 168 -0.77 7.38 0.41
CA ASN A 168 0.44 7.19 1.21
C ASN A 168 1.49 6.27 0.56
N VAL A 169 1.08 5.10 0.05
CA VAL A 169 2.04 4.14 -0.50
C VAL A 169 2.68 4.70 -1.76
N MET A 170 1.93 5.38 -2.63
CA MET A 170 2.51 6.05 -3.80
C MET A 170 3.50 7.15 -3.40
N THR A 171 3.19 7.96 -2.38
CA THR A 171 4.13 8.98 -1.87
C THR A 171 5.44 8.35 -1.39
N ARG A 172 5.35 7.24 -0.65
CA ARG A 172 6.53 6.51 -0.16
C ARG A 172 7.33 5.87 -1.30
N GLN A 173 6.66 5.34 -2.32
CA GLN A 173 7.33 4.82 -3.52
C GLN A 173 8.12 5.93 -4.22
N VAL A 174 7.53 7.12 -4.40
CA VAL A 174 8.24 8.29 -4.98
C VAL A 174 9.44 8.69 -4.11
N LEU A 175 9.29 8.73 -2.79
CA LEU A 175 10.40 9.07 -1.88
C LEU A 175 11.58 8.11 -2.03
N LEU A 176 11.33 6.80 -2.05
CA LEU A 176 12.39 5.80 -2.19
C LEU A 176 13.00 5.82 -3.60
N SER A 177 12.19 6.07 -4.65
CA SER A 177 12.69 6.30 -6.01
C SER A 177 13.64 7.49 -6.05
N LEU A 178 13.32 8.63 -5.43
CA LEU A 178 14.22 9.78 -5.35
C LEU A 178 15.55 9.40 -4.69
N GLY A 179 15.49 8.68 -3.57
CA GLY A 179 16.68 8.20 -2.88
C GLY A 179 17.55 7.29 -3.75
N ALA A 180 16.93 6.36 -4.48
CA ALA A 180 17.64 5.47 -5.41
C ALA A 180 18.24 6.20 -6.62
N GLN A 181 17.54 7.20 -7.15
CA GLN A 181 17.98 7.97 -8.31
C GLN A 181 19.14 8.91 -7.97
N VAL A 182 19.09 9.57 -6.81
CA VAL A 182 20.11 10.55 -6.41
C VAL A 182 21.34 9.88 -5.81
N TYR A 183 21.16 8.82 -5.02
CA TYR A 183 22.24 8.19 -4.24
C TYR A 183 22.49 6.71 -4.58
N GLY A 184 21.92 6.22 -5.68
CA GLY A 184 22.01 4.82 -6.12
C GLY A 184 21.12 3.86 -5.33
N PRO A 185 20.76 2.70 -5.91
CA PRO A 185 19.99 1.65 -5.23
C PRO A 185 20.81 0.96 -4.12
N PRO A 186 20.14 0.36 -3.10
CA PRO A 186 18.71 0.45 -2.87
C PRO A 186 18.30 1.85 -2.42
N GLY A 187 17.12 2.29 -2.86
CA GLY A 187 16.45 3.47 -2.34
C GLY A 187 15.93 3.21 -0.92
N THR A 188 16.23 4.11 0.01
CA THR A 188 15.81 4.04 1.41
C THR A 188 15.07 5.32 1.81
N THR A 189 14.28 5.26 2.89
CA THR A 189 13.64 6.46 3.45
C THR A 189 14.68 7.54 3.77
N VAL A 190 15.83 7.17 4.35
CA VAL A 190 16.91 8.10 4.69
C VAL A 190 17.47 8.79 3.43
N LYS A 191 17.77 8.03 2.38
CA LYS A 191 18.22 8.58 1.09
C LYS A 191 17.18 9.50 0.46
N GLY A 192 15.90 9.11 0.49
CA GLY A 192 14.81 9.92 -0.04
C GLY A 192 14.66 11.25 0.69
N ILE A 193 14.67 11.24 2.03
CA ILE A 193 14.64 12.47 2.84
C ILE A 193 15.85 13.36 2.54
N ALA A 194 17.05 12.78 2.43
CA ALA A 194 18.27 13.52 2.11
C ALA A 194 18.15 14.23 0.76
N ALA A 195 17.59 13.57 -0.26
CA ALA A 195 17.35 14.16 -1.57
C ALA A 195 16.35 15.33 -1.51
N VAL A 196 15.24 15.17 -0.78
CA VAL A 196 14.26 16.25 -0.59
C VAL A 196 14.87 17.43 0.17
N LYS A 197 15.65 17.16 1.22
CA LYS A 197 16.33 18.22 2.00
C LYS A 197 17.35 18.98 1.15
N ALA A 198 18.17 18.28 0.38
CA ALA A 198 19.12 18.92 -0.54
C ALA A 198 18.40 19.85 -1.51
N TRP A 199 17.29 19.37 -2.13
CA TRP A 199 16.48 20.20 -3.01
C TRP A 199 15.89 21.43 -2.31
N LEU A 200 15.41 21.30 -1.07
CA LEU A 200 14.90 22.44 -0.30
C LEU A 200 15.99 23.47 0.04
N VAL A 201 17.19 23.01 0.38
CA VAL A 201 18.36 23.88 0.64
C VAL A 201 18.75 24.63 -0.62
N ASP A 202 18.89 23.95 -1.76
CA ASP A 202 19.27 24.55 -3.05
C ASP A 202 18.27 25.63 -3.49
N ASN A 203 17.00 25.45 -3.12
CA ASN A 203 15.92 26.38 -3.45
C ASN A 203 15.62 27.40 -2.35
N LYS A 204 16.44 27.44 -1.28
CA LYS A 204 16.30 28.37 -0.14
C LYS A 204 14.94 28.25 0.56
N LEU A 205 14.41 27.03 0.66
CA LEU A 205 13.15 26.67 1.30
C LEU A 205 13.33 25.83 2.58
N ASP A 206 14.58 25.50 2.94
CA ASP A 206 14.87 24.79 4.18
C ASP A 206 14.68 25.69 5.42
N GLY A 207 14.44 25.08 6.58
CA GLY A 207 14.39 25.80 7.85
C GLY A 207 14.10 24.90 9.05
N PRO A 208 14.39 25.38 10.28
CA PRO A 208 14.42 24.56 11.49
C PRO A 208 13.07 23.94 11.89
N GLY A 209 11.96 24.48 11.38
CA GLY A 209 10.62 23.96 11.63
C GLY A 209 10.23 22.75 10.78
N LEU A 210 11.08 22.31 9.84
CA LEU A 210 10.80 21.18 8.96
C LEU A 210 11.41 19.89 9.50
N GLN A 211 10.55 18.95 9.87
CA GLN A 211 10.91 17.58 10.19
C GLN A 211 10.18 16.64 9.22
N LEU A 212 10.95 16.02 8.33
CA LEU A 212 10.48 14.97 7.44
C LEU A 212 10.76 13.61 8.07
N ASP A 213 9.82 12.69 7.89
CA ASP A 213 9.98 11.28 8.24
C ASP A 213 9.68 10.42 7.01
N ASN A 214 8.54 9.73 6.95
CA ASN A 214 8.26 8.79 5.86
C ASN A 214 7.77 9.42 4.54
N GLY A 215 7.68 10.76 4.45
CA GLY A 215 7.21 11.50 3.28
C GLY A 215 5.70 11.50 3.02
N ALA A 216 4.94 10.56 3.61
CA ALA A 216 3.49 10.46 3.43
C ALA A 216 2.66 11.21 4.49
N GLY A 217 3.30 11.76 5.53
CA GLY A 217 2.60 12.50 6.59
C GLY A 217 1.85 11.62 7.59
N LEU A 218 2.05 10.31 7.56
CA LEU A 218 1.51 9.38 8.57
C LEU A 218 2.23 9.49 9.92
N SER A 219 3.44 10.05 9.94
CA SER A 219 4.25 10.11 11.15
C SER A 219 3.75 11.19 12.10
N ARG A 220 3.64 10.85 13.39
CA ARG A 220 3.34 11.83 14.45
C ARG A 220 4.50 12.78 14.73
N ASP A 221 5.66 12.55 14.13
CA ASP A 221 6.87 13.37 14.29
C ASP A 221 7.09 14.33 13.13
N THR A 222 6.31 14.23 12.05
CA THR A 222 6.43 15.18 10.93
C THR A 222 6.00 16.58 11.37
N ARG A 223 6.81 17.59 11.07
CA ARG A 223 6.57 19.00 11.41
C ARG A 223 6.89 19.90 10.23
N ILE A 224 6.10 20.95 10.05
CA ILE A 224 6.37 22.07 9.15
C ILE A 224 5.63 23.28 9.70
N THR A 225 6.24 24.47 9.66
CA THR A 225 5.51 25.69 10.04
C THR A 225 4.58 26.15 8.92
N ALA A 226 3.51 26.85 9.25
CA ALA A 226 2.61 27.44 8.25
C ALA A 226 3.35 28.40 7.30
N SER A 227 4.33 29.14 7.81
CA SER A 227 5.18 30.04 7.02
C SER A 227 6.01 29.28 5.97
N GLN A 228 6.70 28.20 6.38
CA GLN A 228 7.47 27.38 5.46
C GLN A 228 6.60 26.72 4.38
N LEU A 229 5.43 26.20 4.76
CA LEU A 229 4.49 25.65 3.78
C LEU A 229 4.01 26.74 2.80
N GLY A 230 3.71 27.94 3.29
CA GLY A 230 3.33 29.08 2.46
C GLY A 230 4.44 29.48 1.48
N GLN A 231 5.70 29.48 1.91
CA GLN A 231 6.85 29.76 1.05
C GLN A 231 7.00 28.71 -0.06
N LEU A 232 6.85 27.41 0.28
CA LEU A 232 6.87 26.34 -0.72
C LEU A 232 5.75 26.49 -1.75
N LEU A 233 4.52 26.77 -1.31
CA LEU A 233 3.39 26.98 -2.21
C LEU A 233 3.60 28.18 -3.13
N LEU A 234 4.12 29.30 -2.61
CA LEU A 234 4.45 30.48 -3.41
C LEU A 234 5.57 30.20 -4.42
N TYR A 235 6.62 29.48 -4.00
CA TYR A 235 7.72 29.06 -4.85
C TYR A 235 7.23 28.24 -6.05
N ILE A 236 6.29 27.32 -5.82
CA ILE A 236 5.68 26.47 -6.86
C ILE A 236 4.84 27.33 -7.81
N TYR A 237 3.94 28.17 -7.26
CA TYR A 237 3.04 29.01 -8.06
C TYR A 237 3.79 29.91 -9.06
N GLN A 238 4.90 30.52 -8.61
CA GLN A 238 5.72 31.42 -9.42
C GLN A 238 6.48 30.74 -10.58
N ARG A 239 6.58 29.41 -10.61
CA ARG A 239 7.32 28.65 -11.64
C ARG A 239 6.43 27.87 -12.59
N THR A 240 5.11 27.90 -12.35
CA THR A 240 4.10 27.37 -13.27
C THR A 240 3.75 28.33 -14.41
N HIS A 241 4.46 29.46 -14.49
CA HIS A 241 4.44 30.48 -15.56
C HIS A 241 5.87 30.75 -16.02
#